data_AF-A0A6U6WE59-F1
#
_entry.id   AF-A0A6U6WE59-F1
#
_cell.length_a   1.000
_cell.length_b   1.000
_cell.length_c   1.000
_cell.angle_alpha   90.00
_cell.angle_beta   90.00
_cell.angle_gamma   90.00
#
_symmetry.space_group_name_H-M   'P 1'
#
loop_
_entity.id
_entity.type
_entity.pdbx_description
1 polymer ?
#
loop_
_entity_poly.entity_id
_entity_poly.type
_entity_poly.pdbx_seq_one_letter_code
_entity_poly.pdbx_strand_id
1 'polypeptide(L)'
;MNEGVRWWTVAAGHTHFAAISSDGGLHIAVFQDGQCVPVTMGHPADDSLEWMAVSTGGAGTALLLSDGELQFFGPAEDDLAQNQPTLSKGVGWLTVAVGAAYIAAISTERRLYVWGDTSFGQAEQPKLKTGGWLTVAAGLCHTAAVTSRGALHVWGDDSFGQVSGQPKLAAGTQWLSVAAGDFHTAAVSSDGALHVWGNERAAMTSEPALGKGVKWLTKRAGLSHTAAVASDGAIHVWAHAKVAATSKPPSLAE
;
A
#
# COMPACT_ATOMS: atom_id res chain seq x y z
N MET A 1 34.15 8.28 2.22
CA MET A 1 32.75 8.57 2.57
C MET A 1 31.92 7.54 1.83
N ASN A 2 31.57 6.43 2.49
CA ASN A 2 30.61 5.49 1.92
C ASN A 2 29.24 6.14 2.10
N GLU A 3 28.66 6.64 1.02
CA GLU A 3 27.24 6.99 1.05
C GLU A 3 26.47 5.71 1.35
N GLY A 4 25.92 5.61 2.57
CA GLY A 4 25.16 4.44 2.99
C GLY A 4 23.98 4.19 2.06
N VAL A 5 23.66 2.91 1.84
CA VAL A 5 22.51 2.47 1.05
C VAL A 5 21.23 3.17 1.56
N ARG A 6 20.50 3.83 0.66
CA ARG A 6 19.20 4.45 0.94
C ARG A 6 18.09 3.54 0.45
N TRP A 7 16.89 3.66 1.03
CA TRP A 7 15.72 2.88 0.62
C TRP A 7 14.75 3.77 -0.16
N TRP A 8 14.36 3.34 -1.37
CA TRP A 8 13.51 4.15 -2.27
C TRP A 8 12.03 3.80 -2.14
N THR A 9 11.71 2.52 -1.97
CA THR A 9 10.35 2.08 -1.67
C THR A 9 10.37 0.94 -0.68
N VAL A 10 9.32 0.88 0.13
CA VAL A 10 9.11 -0.14 1.16
C VAL A 10 7.65 -0.58 1.11
N ALA A 11 7.45 -1.89 1.24
CA ALA A 11 6.16 -2.53 1.37
C ALA A 11 6.17 -3.44 2.60
N ALA A 12 5.12 -3.32 3.40
CA ALA A 12 4.88 -4.16 4.57
C ALA A 12 3.56 -4.89 4.35
N GLY A 13 3.62 -6.22 4.23
CA GLY A 13 2.47 -7.09 4.03
C GLY A 13 2.16 -7.87 5.30
N HIS A 14 1.21 -8.81 5.21
CA HIS A 14 0.79 -9.61 6.37
C HIS A 14 1.90 -10.51 6.93
N THR A 15 2.76 -11.05 6.07
CA THR A 15 3.72 -12.10 6.42
C THR A 15 5.19 -11.74 6.14
N HIS A 16 5.43 -10.66 5.39
CA HIS A 16 6.76 -10.26 4.96
C HIS A 16 6.85 -8.77 4.61
N PHE A 17 8.08 -8.29 4.56
CA PHE A 17 8.45 -6.94 4.13
C PHE A 17 9.27 -7.03 2.85
N ALA A 18 9.19 -6.03 2.02
CA ALA A 18 10.07 -5.87 0.87
C ALA A 18 10.49 -4.42 0.70
N ALA A 19 11.70 -4.21 0.23
CA ALA A 19 12.26 -2.89 0.02
C ALA A 19 13.18 -2.89 -1.20
N ILE A 20 13.19 -1.76 -1.92
CA ILE A 20 14.12 -1.52 -3.02
C ILE A 20 15.15 -0.49 -2.54
N SER A 21 16.43 -0.84 -2.63
CA SER A 21 17.54 0.01 -2.26
C SER A 21 17.96 0.95 -3.39
N SER A 22 18.70 2.00 -3.04
CA SER A 22 19.16 3.03 -3.97
C SER A 22 20.18 2.56 -5.00
N ASP A 23 20.77 1.38 -4.77
CA ASP A 23 21.60 0.69 -5.75
C ASP A 23 20.76 -0.17 -6.72
N GLY A 24 19.43 -0.21 -6.57
CA GLY A 24 18.51 -0.97 -7.43
C GLY A 24 18.21 -2.39 -6.95
N GLY A 25 18.81 -2.83 -5.83
CA GLY A 25 18.58 -4.18 -5.29
C GLY A 25 17.21 -4.37 -4.63
N LEU A 26 16.59 -5.54 -4.84
CA LEU A 26 15.42 -5.97 -4.09
C LEU A 26 15.80 -6.79 -2.85
N HIS A 27 15.23 -6.38 -1.71
CA HIS A 27 15.42 -7.02 -0.41
C HIS A 27 14.07 -7.42 0.16
N ILE A 28 13.93 -8.70 0.52
CA ILE A 28 12.72 -9.25 1.12
C ILE A 28 13.08 -9.78 2.50
N ALA A 29 12.20 -9.57 3.47
CA ALA A 29 12.39 -10.10 4.81
C ALA A 29 11.11 -10.83 5.23
N VAL A 30 11.21 -12.14 5.41
CA VAL A 30 10.07 -13.02 5.73
C VAL A 30 10.09 -13.35 7.22
N PHE A 31 8.93 -13.41 7.86
CA PHE A 31 8.83 -13.90 9.23
C PHE A 31 8.69 -15.43 9.25
N GLN A 32 9.69 -16.13 9.76
CA GLN A 32 9.70 -17.59 9.91
C GLN A 32 10.16 -17.95 11.33
N ASP A 33 9.35 -18.74 12.05
CA ASP A 33 9.64 -19.21 13.43
C ASP A 33 10.01 -18.09 14.43
N GLY A 34 9.37 -16.92 14.29
CA GLY A 34 9.63 -15.76 15.16
C GLY A 34 10.91 -14.99 14.82
N GLN A 35 11.59 -15.33 13.73
CA GLN A 35 12.75 -14.60 13.21
C GLN A 35 12.46 -13.97 11.85
N CYS A 36 13.10 -12.84 11.60
CA CYS A 36 13.08 -12.17 10.30
C CYS A 36 14.24 -12.72 9.47
N VAL A 37 13.92 -13.46 8.40
CA VAL A 37 14.90 -14.06 7.49
C VAL A 37 15.01 -13.16 6.25
N PRO A 38 16.14 -12.45 6.06
CA PRO A 38 16.36 -11.66 4.86
C PRO A 38 16.70 -12.55 3.66
N VAL A 39 16.07 -12.27 2.53
CA VAL A 39 16.33 -12.84 1.21
C VAL A 39 16.58 -11.68 0.26
N THR A 40 17.79 -11.60 -0.29
CA THR A 40 18.14 -10.62 -1.32
C THR A 40 17.95 -11.25 -2.68
N MET A 41 17.05 -10.69 -3.49
CA MET A 41 16.71 -11.21 -4.82
C MET A 41 17.54 -10.56 -5.93
N GLY A 42 18.18 -9.41 -5.66
CA GLY A 42 19.05 -8.71 -6.61
C GLY A 42 18.30 -7.81 -7.59
N HIS A 43 18.88 -7.62 -8.77
CA HIS A 43 18.37 -6.77 -9.84
C HIS A 43 17.37 -7.51 -10.75
N PRO A 44 16.61 -6.80 -11.60
CA PRO A 44 15.87 -7.45 -12.68
C PRO A 44 16.78 -8.34 -13.54
N ALA A 45 16.22 -9.40 -14.12
CA ALA A 45 16.97 -10.31 -14.98
C ALA A 45 17.47 -9.65 -16.29
N ASP A 46 16.79 -8.57 -16.73
CA ASP A 46 17.24 -7.69 -17.79
C ASP A 46 17.90 -6.46 -17.16
N ASP A 47 19.22 -6.32 -17.34
CA ASP A 47 20.02 -5.24 -16.76
C ASP A 47 19.64 -3.83 -17.28
N SER A 48 18.81 -3.73 -18.32
CA SER A 48 18.27 -2.45 -18.81
C SER A 48 17.04 -1.97 -18.04
N LEU A 49 16.49 -2.81 -17.16
CA LEU A 49 15.30 -2.52 -16.38
C LEU A 49 15.63 -2.23 -14.92
N GLU A 50 14.77 -1.45 -14.28
CA GLU A 50 14.86 -1.10 -12.86
C GLU A 50 13.57 -1.49 -12.13
N TRP A 51 13.70 -1.88 -10.86
CA TRP A 51 12.54 -2.03 -9.98
C TRP A 51 12.01 -0.65 -9.59
N MET A 52 10.76 -0.36 -9.97
CA MET A 52 10.11 0.93 -9.70
C MET A 52 9.28 0.94 -8.42
N ALA A 53 8.59 -0.17 -8.14
CA ALA A 53 7.75 -0.29 -6.96
C ALA A 53 7.66 -1.74 -6.50
N VAL A 54 7.41 -1.91 -5.20
CA VAL A 54 7.09 -3.19 -4.59
C VAL A 54 5.82 -3.06 -3.77
N SER A 55 5.00 -4.10 -3.78
CA SER A 55 3.85 -4.24 -2.89
C SER A 55 3.80 -5.67 -2.35
N THR A 56 3.45 -5.82 -1.07
CA THR A 56 3.42 -7.09 -0.37
C THR A 56 2.09 -7.24 0.35
N GLY A 57 1.55 -8.46 0.35
CA GLY A 57 0.28 -8.80 1.00
C GLY A 57 0.26 -10.27 1.41
N GLY A 58 -0.91 -10.76 1.82
CA GLY A 58 -1.08 -12.19 2.14
C GLY A 58 -0.86 -13.10 0.93
N ALA A 59 -1.12 -12.58 -0.27
CA ALA A 59 -1.05 -13.35 -1.51
C ALA A 59 0.39 -13.59 -1.99
N GLY A 60 1.32 -12.69 -1.64
CA GLY A 60 2.68 -12.69 -2.15
C GLY A 60 3.24 -11.28 -2.30
N THR A 61 4.22 -11.15 -3.19
CA THR A 61 4.89 -9.90 -3.54
C THR A 61 4.66 -9.57 -5.00
N ALA A 62 4.32 -8.33 -5.29
CA ALA A 62 4.26 -7.77 -6.65
C ALA A 62 5.37 -6.73 -6.84
N LEU A 63 6.04 -6.78 -7.99
CA LEU A 63 7.07 -5.82 -8.42
C LEU A 63 6.65 -5.14 -9.72
N LEU A 64 6.84 -3.83 -9.78
CA LEU A 64 6.67 -3.03 -10.99
C LEU A 64 8.04 -2.72 -11.59
N LEU A 65 8.22 -2.98 -12.89
CA LEU A 65 9.44 -2.65 -13.63
C LEU A 65 9.35 -1.28 -14.32
N SER A 66 10.50 -0.74 -14.72
CA SER A 66 10.64 0.56 -15.39
C SER A 66 10.00 0.63 -16.79
N ASP A 67 9.78 -0.52 -17.43
CA ASP A 67 9.02 -0.63 -18.68
C ASP A 67 7.50 -0.71 -18.45
N GLY A 68 7.07 -0.78 -17.19
CA GLY A 68 5.66 -0.87 -16.79
C GLY A 68 5.13 -2.30 -16.74
N GLU A 69 5.97 -3.33 -16.85
CA GLU A 69 5.57 -4.71 -16.60
C GLU A 69 5.41 -5.00 -15.10
N LEU A 70 4.52 -5.94 -14.77
CA LEU A 70 4.28 -6.37 -13.40
C LEU A 70 4.70 -7.83 -13.25
N GLN A 71 5.53 -8.10 -12.25
CA GLN A 71 5.91 -9.45 -11.85
C GLN A 71 5.31 -9.77 -10.49
N PHE A 72 4.86 -11.01 -10.31
CA PHE A 72 4.29 -11.47 -9.06
C PHE A 72 4.88 -12.82 -8.67
N PHE A 73 5.19 -13.00 -7.39
CA PHE A 73 5.68 -14.26 -6.84
C PHE A 73 5.16 -14.47 -5.42
N GLY A 74 4.99 -15.73 -5.03
CA GLY A 74 4.50 -16.09 -3.71
C GLY A 74 3.49 -17.25 -3.73
N PRO A 75 2.85 -17.54 -2.58
CA PRO A 75 2.01 -18.73 -2.43
C PRO A 75 0.79 -18.77 -3.36
N ALA A 76 0.32 -17.60 -3.84
CA ALA A 76 -0.78 -17.51 -4.79
C ALA A 76 -0.32 -17.20 -6.23
N GLU A 77 0.97 -17.40 -6.54
CA GLU A 77 1.54 -17.05 -7.85
C GLU A 77 0.83 -17.71 -9.02
N ASP A 78 0.58 -19.02 -8.93
CA ASP A 78 -0.04 -19.78 -10.02
C ASP A 78 -1.40 -19.20 -10.43
N ASP A 79 -2.20 -18.71 -9.48
CA ASP A 79 -3.52 -18.15 -9.80
C ASP A 79 -3.42 -16.67 -10.20
N LEU A 80 -2.69 -15.86 -9.42
CA LEU A 80 -2.71 -14.41 -9.58
C LEU A 80 -1.81 -13.90 -10.72
N ALA A 81 -0.68 -14.56 -10.97
CA ALA A 81 0.18 -14.19 -12.11
C ALA A 81 -0.44 -14.66 -13.43
N GLN A 82 -1.03 -15.85 -13.47
CA GLN A 82 -1.67 -16.37 -14.69
C GLN A 82 -2.94 -15.59 -15.06
N ASN A 83 -3.69 -15.09 -14.07
CA ASN A 83 -4.91 -14.31 -14.29
C ASN A 83 -4.67 -12.79 -14.36
N GLN A 84 -3.42 -12.35 -14.55
CA GLN A 84 -3.11 -10.94 -14.71
C GLN A 84 -3.81 -10.34 -15.95
N PRO A 85 -4.49 -9.18 -15.83
CA PRO A 85 -5.16 -8.56 -16.97
C PRO A 85 -4.20 -8.14 -18.08
N THR A 86 -4.52 -8.51 -19.32
CA THR A 86 -3.77 -8.08 -20.50
C THR A 86 -4.06 -6.60 -20.82
N LEU A 87 -3.01 -5.79 -20.88
CA LEU A 87 -3.10 -4.39 -21.25
C LEU A 87 -2.98 -4.20 -22.78
N SER A 88 -3.50 -3.07 -23.28
CA SER A 88 -3.30 -2.68 -24.68
C SER A 88 -1.83 -2.37 -24.96
N LYS A 89 -1.39 -2.56 -26.21
CA LYS A 89 0.00 -2.29 -26.61
C LYS A 89 0.42 -0.86 -26.24
N GLY A 90 1.56 -0.73 -25.55
CA GLY A 90 2.11 0.56 -25.11
C GLY A 90 1.52 1.09 -23.81
N VAL A 91 0.65 0.34 -23.15
CA VAL A 91 0.09 0.67 -21.84
C VAL A 91 0.74 -0.21 -20.78
N GLY A 92 1.51 0.40 -19.89
CA GLY A 92 2.09 -0.28 -18.72
C GLY A 92 1.28 -0.09 -17.44
N TRP A 93 1.68 -0.77 -16.38
CA TRP A 93 1.25 -0.56 -15.01
C TRP A 93 1.91 0.68 -14.41
N LEU A 94 1.20 1.36 -13.52
CA LEU A 94 1.67 2.58 -12.83
C LEU A 94 1.82 2.36 -11.32
N THR A 95 0.91 1.60 -10.72
CA THR A 95 0.97 1.24 -9.30
C THR A 95 0.25 -0.08 -9.06
N VAL A 96 0.67 -0.78 -8.01
CA VAL A 96 0.11 -2.06 -7.58
C VAL A 96 -0.08 -2.08 -6.07
N ALA A 97 -1.12 -2.77 -5.61
CA ALA A 97 -1.42 -3.08 -4.23
C ALA A 97 -1.81 -4.56 -4.12
N VAL A 98 -1.12 -5.30 -3.27
CA VAL A 98 -1.37 -6.73 -3.01
C VAL A 98 -2.20 -6.88 -1.74
N GLY A 99 -3.36 -7.52 -1.85
CA GLY A 99 -4.22 -7.87 -0.72
C GLY A 99 -3.94 -9.26 -0.16
N ALA A 100 -4.91 -9.87 0.52
CA ALA A 100 -4.73 -11.20 1.10
C ALA A 100 -4.68 -12.34 0.07
N ALA A 101 -5.50 -12.27 -0.96
CA ALA A 101 -5.62 -13.29 -2.01
C ALA A 101 -6.00 -12.66 -3.37
N TYR A 102 -5.69 -11.38 -3.55
CA TYR A 102 -6.05 -10.62 -4.74
C TYR A 102 -5.08 -9.45 -4.95
N ILE A 103 -5.07 -8.89 -6.15
CA ILE A 103 -4.21 -7.77 -6.54
C ILE A 103 -5.09 -6.66 -7.12
N ALA A 104 -4.77 -5.42 -6.78
CA ALA A 104 -5.32 -4.23 -7.40
C ALA A 104 -4.20 -3.39 -8.03
N ALA A 105 -4.35 -3.00 -9.29
CA ALA A 105 -3.35 -2.22 -10.00
C ALA A 105 -4.00 -1.13 -10.87
N ILE A 106 -3.27 -0.02 -11.05
CA ILE A 106 -3.68 1.08 -11.93
C ILE A 106 -2.70 1.13 -13.10
N SER A 107 -3.23 1.20 -14.32
CA SER A 107 -2.41 1.37 -15.53
C SER A 107 -1.99 2.83 -15.75
N THR A 108 -1.03 3.04 -16.64
CA THR A 108 -0.58 4.36 -17.13
C THR A 108 -1.71 5.19 -17.75
N GLU A 109 -2.78 4.55 -18.23
CA GLU A 109 -4.01 5.20 -18.72
C GLU A 109 -5.04 5.46 -17.60
N ARG A 110 -4.64 5.34 -16.33
CA ARG A 110 -5.48 5.61 -15.15
C ARG A 110 -6.71 4.70 -15.05
N ARG A 111 -6.65 3.49 -15.62
CA ARG A 111 -7.66 2.45 -15.43
C ARG A 111 -7.28 1.56 -14.25
N LEU A 112 -8.27 1.23 -13.42
CA LEU A 112 -8.14 0.28 -12.33
C LEU A 112 -8.42 -1.12 -12.86
N TYR A 113 -7.65 -2.07 -12.35
CA TYR A 113 -7.81 -3.50 -12.56
C TYR A 113 -7.69 -4.18 -11.20
N VAL A 114 -8.62 -5.07 -10.89
CA VAL A 114 -8.56 -5.89 -9.67
C VAL A 114 -8.90 -7.33 -10.05
N TRP A 115 -8.09 -8.28 -9.58
CA TRP A 115 -8.23 -9.70 -9.90
C TRP A 115 -7.76 -10.58 -8.73
N GLY A 116 -8.24 -11.82 -8.70
CA GLY A 116 -8.07 -12.76 -7.58
C GLY A 116 -9.39 -13.03 -6.86
N ASP A 117 -9.34 -13.27 -5.55
CA ASP A 117 -10.50 -13.63 -4.76
C ASP A 117 -11.63 -12.57 -4.79
N THR A 118 -12.86 -13.06 -4.98
CA THR A 118 -14.10 -12.28 -5.05
C THR A 118 -15.07 -12.60 -3.91
N SER A 119 -14.67 -13.42 -2.93
CA SER A 119 -15.57 -13.93 -1.88
C SER A 119 -16.31 -12.86 -1.08
N PHE A 120 -15.76 -11.65 -0.98
CA PHE A 120 -16.38 -10.48 -0.34
C PHE A 120 -16.64 -9.33 -1.32
N GLY A 121 -16.49 -9.56 -2.62
CA GLY A 121 -16.57 -8.52 -3.65
C GLY A 121 -15.33 -7.62 -3.74
N GLN A 122 -14.23 -7.94 -3.07
CA GLN A 122 -13.02 -7.09 -3.02
C GLN A 122 -12.36 -6.89 -4.39
N ALA A 123 -12.51 -7.85 -5.31
CA ALA A 123 -12.09 -7.73 -6.70
C ALA A 123 -13.17 -7.16 -7.65
N GLU A 124 -14.36 -6.82 -7.14
CA GLU A 124 -15.44 -6.23 -7.93
C GLU A 124 -15.32 -4.70 -8.00
N GLN A 125 -14.42 -4.23 -8.87
CA GLN A 125 -14.11 -2.81 -8.95
C GLN A 125 -15.28 -1.92 -9.43
N PRO A 126 -15.45 -0.71 -8.87
CA PRO A 126 -16.43 0.26 -9.34
C PRO A 126 -16.17 0.74 -10.77
N LYS A 127 -17.24 0.90 -11.57
CA LYS A 127 -17.15 1.52 -12.91
C LYS A 127 -17.26 3.03 -12.81
N LEU A 128 -16.21 3.75 -13.20
CA LEU A 128 -16.26 5.21 -13.34
C LEU A 128 -16.92 5.61 -14.66
N LYS A 129 -17.80 6.61 -14.61
CA LYS A 129 -18.40 7.20 -15.83
C LYS A 129 -17.43 8.13 -16.56
N THR A 130 -16.60 8.86 -15.82
CA THR A 130 -15.60 9.81 -16.34
C THR A 130 -14.41 9.91 -15.39
N GLY A 131 -13.24 10.28 -15.89
CA GLY A 131 -12.01 10.40 -15.11
C GLY A 131 -11.23 9.09 -15.03
N GLY A 132 -10.30 9.00 -14.08
CA GLY A 132 -9.48 7.82 -13.87
C GLY A 132 -9.09 7.66 -12.41
N TRP A 133 -8.33 6.62 -12.12
CA TRP A 133 -7.87 6.28 -10.78
C TRP A 133 -6.49 6.87 -10.51
N LEU A 134 -6.29 7.39 -9.32
CA LEU A 134 -5.04 8.02 -8.88
C LEU A 134 -4.19 7.05 -8.05
N THR A 135 -4.79 6.43 -7.03
CA THR A 135 -4.13 5.48 -6.14
C THR A 135 -5.11 4.40 -5.70
N VAL A 136 -4.57 3.23 -5.36
CA VAL A 136 -5.32 2.09 -4.86
C VAL A 136 -4.58 1.44 -3.68
N ALA A 137 -5.34 0.90 -2.75
CA ALA A 137 -4.87 0.08 -1.65
C ALA A 137 -5.75 -1.16 -1.53
N ALA A 138 -5.12 -2.29 -1.22
CA ALA A 138 -5.76 -3.58 -1.04
C ALA A 138 -5.54 -4.04 0.41
N GLY A 139 -6.63 -4.33 1.11
CA GLY A 139 -6.62 -4.84 2.48
C GLY A 139 -6.74 -6.36 2.50
N LEU A 140 -7.22 -6.90 3.62
CA LEU A 140 -7.48 -8.35 3.75
C LEU A 140 -8.60 -8.78 2.79
N CYS A 141 -9.80 -8.21 2.97
CA CYS A 141 -10.97 -8.53 2.16
C CYS A 141 -11.70 -7.27 1.65
N HIS A 142 -11.04 -6.11 1.60
CA HIS A 142 -11.63 -4.87 1.09
C HIS A 142 -10.60 -4.03 0.32
N THR A 143 -11.08 -3.30 -0.69
CA THR A 143 -10.25 -2.46 -1.56
C THR A 143 -10.68 -1.02 -1.44
N ALA A 144 -9.72 -0.10 -1.46
CA ALA A 144 -9.97 1.32 -1.45
C ALA A 144 -9.18 2.02 -2.54
N ALA A 145 -9.81 2.94 -3.27
CA ALA A 145 -9.17 3.67 -4.34
C ALA A 145 -9.64 5.12 -4.42
N VAL A 146 -8.72 6.02 -4.75
CA VAL A 146 -8.99 7.45 -4.94
C VAL A 146 -8.94 7.75 -6.43
N THR A 147 -9.93 8.48 -6.92
CA THR A 147 -9.98 8.94 -8.32
C THR A 147 -9.11 10.18 -8.53
N SER A 148 -8.76 10.49 -9.78
CA SER A 148 -8.04 11.71 -10.16
C SER A 148 -8.80 13.01 -9.84
N ARG A 149 -10.09 12.91 -9.50
CA ARG A 149 -10.93 14.02 -9.03
C ARG A 149 -11.09 14.07 -7.51
N GLY A 150 -10.36 13.23 -6.78
CA GLY A 150 -10.33 13.23 -5.32
C GLY A 150 -11.55 12.59 -4.65
N ALA A 151 -12.33 11.79 -5.39
CA ALA A 151 -13.37 10.95 -4.79
C ALA A 151 -12.75 9.63 -4.31
N LEU A 152 -13.09 9.21 -3.08
CA LEU A 152 -12.72 7.92 -2.50
C LEU A 152 -13.84 6.91 -2.71
N HIS A 153 -13.47 5.72 -3.17
CA HIS A 153 -14.33 4.56 -3.28
C HIS A 153 -13.73 3.45 -2.42
N VAL A 154 -14.55 2.83 -1.58
CA VAL A 154 -14.19 1.64 -0.80
C VAL A 154 -15.25 0.56 -1.08
N TRP A 155 -14.83 -0.68 -1.22
CA TRP A 155 -15.71 -1.82 -1.50
C TRP A 155 -15.10 -3.12 -0.99
N GLY A 156 -15.90 -4.18 -0.92
CA GLY A 156 -15.51 -5.47 -0.35
C GLY A 156 -16.18 -5.73 0.99
N ASP A 157 -15.47 -6.41 1.89
CA ASP A 157 -15.91 -6.67 3.26
C ASP A 157 -16.17 -5.38 4.04
N ASP A 158 -17.29 -5.37 4.76
CA ASP A 158 -17.72 -4.27 5.62
C ASP A 158 -18.08 -4.75 7.04
N SER A 159 -17.61 -5.93 7.43
CA SER A 159 -17.93 -6.55 8.73
C SER A 159 -17.59 -5.68 9.94
N PHE A 160 -16.70 -4.70 9.78
CA PHE A 160 -16.29 -3.75 10.81
C PHE A 160 -16.51 -2.29 10.41
N GLY A 161 -17.26 -2.02 9.33
CA GLY A 161 -17.47 -0.65 8.85
C GLY A 161 -16.31 -0.09 8.01
N GLN A 162 -15.45 -0.94 7.43
CA GLN A 162 -14.34 -0.51 6.56
C GLN A 162 -14.83 0.23 5.31
N VAL A 163 -16.03 -0.07 4.84
CA VAL A 163 -16.68 0.57 3.70
C VAL A 163 -17.66 1.64 4.19
N SER A 164 -18.63 1.25 5.03
CA SER A 164 -19.73 2.13 5.44
C SER A 164 -19.33 3.20 6.46
N GLY A 165 -18.20 3.01 7.16
CA GLY A 165 -17.64 3.97 8.11
C GLY A 165 -16.90 5.14 7.48
N GLN A 166 -16.83 5.23 6.15
CA GLN A 166 -16.14 6.31 5.44
C GLN A 166 -16.68 7.69 5.86
N PRO A 167 -15.82 8.60 6.37
CA PRO A 167 -16.28 9.90 6.82
C PRO A 167 -16.63 10.82 5.65
N LYS A 168 -17.56 11.73 5.90
CA LYS A 168 -17.92 12.80 4.97
C LYS A 168 -16.94 13.96 5.13
N LEU A 169 -16.26 14.31 4.04
CA LEU A 169 -15.39 15.48 4.01
C LEU A 169 -16.21 16.78 3.98
N ALA A 170 -15.60 17.85 4.49
CA ALA A 170 -16.12 19.20 4.33
C ALA A 170 -16.18 19.59 2.83
N ALA A 171 -17.09 20.50 2.49
CA ALA A 171 -17.24 20.98 1.12
C ALA A 171 -15.93 21.62 0.62
N GLY A 172 -15.50 21.24 -0.59
CA GLY A 172 -14.24 21.71 -1.18
C GLY A 172 -13.00 20.90 -0.78
N THR A 173 -13.11 19.93 0.13
CA THR A 173 -12.02 19.02 0.47
C THR A 173 -12.10 17.74 -0.37
N GLN A 174 -10.94 17.23 -0.78
CA GLN A 174 -10.78 16.04 -1.62
C GLN A 174 -9.94 14.98 -0.91
N TRP A 175 -10.12 13.71 -1.27
CA TRP A 175 -9.20 12.64 -0.89
C TRP A 175 -7.94 12.67 -1.77
N LEU A 176 -6.78 12.47 -1.16
CA LEU A 176 -5.49 12.46 -1.86
C LEU A 176 -4.86 11.07 -1.91
N SER A 177 -4.90 10.34 -0.81
CA SER A 177 -4.32 9.01 -0.70
C SER A 177 -5.11 8.11 0.22
N VAL A 178 -5.00 6.79 0.01
CA VAL A 178 -5.65 5.78 0.84
C VAL A 178 -4.74 4.59 1.11
N ALA A 179 -4.93 3.97 2.27
CA ALA A 179 -4.36 2.70 2.68
C ALA A 179 -5.47 1.82 3.26
N ALA A 180 -5.37 0.51 3.05
CA ALA A 180 -6.31 -0.49 3.53
C ALA A 180 -5.52 -1.51 4.36
N GLY A 181 -5.93 -1.73 5.61
CA GLY A 181 -5.40 -2.79 6.47
C GLY A 181 -6.34 -4.00 6.46
N ASP A 182 -6.26 -4.87 7.46
CA ASP A 182 -7.13 -6.05 7.51
C ASP A 182 -8.60 -5.66 7.68
N PHE A 183 -8.85 -4.84 8.70
CA PHE A 183 -10.20 -4.48 9.15
C PHE A 183 -10.38 -2.98 9.32
N HIS A 184 -9.51 -2.17 8.73
CA HIS A 184 -9.62 -0.71 8.79
C HIS A 184 -9.14 -0.06 7.49
N THR A 185 -9.62 1.15 7.22
CA THR A 185 -9.18 1.98 6.12
C THR A 185 -8.67 3.31 6.67
N ALA A 186 -7.60 3.83 6.07
CA ALA A 186 -7.02 5.12 6.42
C ALA A 186 -6.83 5.96 5.17
N ALA A 187 -7.22 7.23 5.20
CA ALA A 187 -7.08 8.14 4.07
C ALA A 187 -6.64 9.54 4.49
N VAL A 188 -6.01 10.25 3.56
CA VAL A 188 -5.57 11.65 3.74
C VAL A 188 -6.41 12.56 2.86
N SER A 189 -6.94 13.62 3.44
CA SER A 189 -7.68 14.65 2.74
C SER A 189 -6.80 15.85 2.35
N SER A 190 -7.26 16.68 1.42
CA SER A 190 -6.49 17.80 0.85
C SER A 190 -6.22 18.96 1.81
N ASP A 191 -6.96 19.00 2.93
CA ASP A 191 -6.66 19.88 4.07
C ASP A 191 -5.52 19.35 4.96
N GLY A 192 -5.02 18.14 4.69
CA GLY A 192 -3.94 17.48 5.41
C GLY A 192 -4.42 16.62 6.59
N ALA A 193 -5.72 16.51 6.82
CA ALA A 193 -6.27 15.66 7.87
C ALA A 193 -6.14 14.18 7.53
N LEU A 194 -5.86 13.37 8.55
CA LEU A 194 -5.99 11.92 8.49
C LEU A 194 -7.40 11.52 8.92
N HIS A 195 -7.90 10.47 8.29
CA HIS A 195 -9.15 9.83 8.64
C HIS A 195 -8.91 8.33 8.73
N VAL A 196 -9.27 7.70 9.85
CA VAL A 196 -9.19 6.24 10.03
C VAL A 196 -10.56 5.73 10.48
N TRP A 197 -11.06 4.69 9.83
CA TRP A 197 -12.36 4.08 10.14
C TRP A 197 -12.33 2.56 9.91
N GLY A 198 -13.41 1.88 10.29
CA GLY A 198 -13.49 0.43 10.35
C GLY A 198 -13.43 -0.07 11.80
N ASN A 199 -12.77 -1.20 12.03
CA ASN A 199 -12.70 -1.85 13.33
C ASN A 199 -12.29 -0.85 14.43
N GLU A 200 -13.17 -0.68 15.41
CA GLU A 200 -13.06 0.31 16.48
C GLU A 200 -11.71 0.21 17.23
N ARG A 201 -11.07 -0.97 17.27
CA ARG A 201 -9.74 -1.14 17.89
C ARG A 201 -8.59 -0.48 17.10
N ALA A 202 -8.71 -0.31 15.80
CA ALA A 202 -7.76 0.43 14.96
C ALA A 202 -8.12 1.93 14.89
N ALA A 203 -9.42 2.26 14.83
CA ALA A 203 -9.93 3.62 14.80
C ALA A 203 -9.80 4.38 16.15
N MET A 204 -9.62 3.68 17.28
CA MET A 204 -9.39 4.27 18.61
C MET A 204 -7.93 4.68 18.91
N THR A 205 -7.02 4.53 17.95
CA THR A 205 -5.65 5.00 18.15
C THR A 205 -5.60 6.51 17.90
N SER A 206 -5.47 7.30 18.97
CA SER A 206 -5.33 8.76 18.85
C SER A 206 -4.20 9.09 17.88
N GLU A 207 -4.52 9.76 16.79
CA GLU A 207 -3.53 10.23 15.83
C GLU A 207 -2.44 11.03 16.55
N PRO A 208 -1.14 10.80 16.26
CA PRO A 208 -0.09 11.64 16.81
C PRO A 208 -0.35 13.10 16.40
N ALA A 209 -0.46 13.99 17.39
CA ALA A 209 -0.57 15.41 17.11
C ALA A 209 0.69 15.87 16.35
N LEU A 210 0.48 16.38 15.14
CA LEU A 210 1.56 16.96 14.34
C LEU A 210 1.93 18.35 14.89
N GLY A 211 3.19 18.75 14.69
CA GLY A 211 3.63 20.12 14.95
C GLY A 211 2.84 21.13 14.10
N LYS A 212 2.76 22.39 14.56
CA LYS A 212 2.08 23.46 13.81
C LYS A 212 2.64 23.57 12.38
N GLY A 213 1.76 23.49 11.39
CA GLY A 213 2.12 23.62 9.97
C GLY A 213 2.59 22.33 9.29
N VAL A 214 2.69 21.23 10.03
CA VAL A 214 3.05 19.91 9.49
C VAL A 214 1.77 19.17 9.04
N LYS A 215 1.81 18.54 7.86
CA LYS A 215 0.70 17.82 7.23
C LYS A 215 1.07 16.38 6.93
N TRP A 216 0.10 15.46 6.83
CA TRP A 216 0.37 14.10 6.36
C TRP A 216 0.60 14.06 4.84
N LEU A 217 1.60 13.29 4.38
CA LEU A 217 1.96 13.12 2.97
C LEU A 217 1.54 11.76 2.38
N THR A 218 1.74 10.66 3.11
CA THR A 218 1.40 9.30 2.63
C THR A 218 1.22 8.30 3.78
N LYS A 219 0.57 7.16 3.53
CA LYS A 219 0.26 6.12 4.55
C LYS A 219 0.37 4.69 4.05
N ARG A 220 0.58 3.79 5.03
CA ARG A 220 0.51 2.33 4.92
C ARG A 220 -0.26 1.79 6.13
N ALA A 221 -1.15 0.84 5.92
CA ALA A 221 -1.88 0.15 6.97
C ALA A 221 -1.47 -1.33 6.93
N GLY A 222 -1.10 -1.90 8.08
CA GLY A 222 -0.85 -3.33 8.25
C GLY A 222 -1.93 -3.99 9.12
N LEU A 223 -1.68 -5.24 9.56
CA LEU A 223 -2.62 -6.10 10.31
C LEU A 223 -3.39 -5.37 11.43
N SER A 224 -2.70 -4.54 12.21
CA SER A 224 -3.27 -3.78 13.35
C SER A 224 -2.53 -2.47 13.64
N HIS A 225 -1.74 -2.00 12.67
CA HIS A 225 -0.89 -0.83 12.80
C HIS A 225 -1.04 0.07 11.58
N THR A 226 -0.91 1.37 11.79
CA THR A 226 -0.86 2.36 10.72
C THR A 226 0.48 3.07 10.78
N ALA A 227 1.10 3.23 9.60
CA ALA A 227 2.27 4.05 9.41
C ALA A 227 1.92 5.23 8.50
N ALA A 228 2.40 6.43 8.84
CA ALA A 228 2.19 7.63 8.03
C ALA A 228 3.45 8.50 8.01
N VAL A 229 3.69 9.15 6.87
CA VAL A 229 4.77 10.12 6.69
C VAL A 229 4.20 11.53 6.75
N ALA A 230 4.81 12.39 7.54
CA ALA A 230 4.46 13.80 7.68
C ALA A 230 5.33 14.70 6.78
N SER A 231 4.92 15.95 6.57
CA SER A 231 5.52 16.89 5.62
C SER A 231 6.89 17.42 6.05
N ASP A 232 7.25 17.19 7.30
CA ASP A 232 8.58 17.39 7.86
C ASP A 232 9.50 16.16 7.67
N GLY A 233 9.00 15.10 7.03
CA GLY A 233 9.71 13.85 6.80
C GLY A 233 9.60 12.84 7.95
N ALA A 234 8.88 13.15 9.03
CA ALA A 234 8.73 12.22 10.15
C ALA A 234 7.84 11.02 9.78
N ILE A 235 8.27 9.81 10.16
CA ILE A 235 7.47 8.58 10.05
C ILE A 235 6.83 8.30 11.40
N HIS A 236 5.51 8.20 11.42
CA HIS A 236 4.74 7.86 12.59
C HIS A 236 4.13 6.48 12.42
N VAL A 237 4.36 5.59 13.38
CA VAL A 237 3.74 4.26 13.44
C VAL A 237 2.95 4.17 14.74
N TRP A 238 1.70 3.73 14.66
CA TRP A 238 0.87 3.49 15.84
C TRP A 238 0.05 2.22 15.67
N ALA A 239 -0.18 1.53 16.79
CA ALA A 239 -0.89 0.27 16.89
C ALA A 239 -1.56 0.16 18.26
N HIS A 240 -2.48 -0.78 18.44
CA HIS A 240 -3.05 -1.06 19.76
C HIS A 240 -1.97 -1.51 20.76
N ALA A 241 -2.01 -0.98 21.98
CA ALA A 241 -0.99 -1.15 23.00
C ALA A 241 -0.85 -2.61 23.48
N LYS A 242 0.13 -3.34 22.92
CA LYS A 242 1.09 -4.22 23.65
C LYS A 242 2.26 -4.69 22.78
N VAL A 243 2.83 -3.81 21.95
CA VAL A 243 4.25 -3.95 21.56
C VAL A 243 4.85 -2.56 21.65
N ALA A 244 5.59 -2.32 22.72
CA ALA A 244 6.55 -1.24 22.74
C ALA A 244 7.63 -1.58 21.71
N ALA A 245 7.51 -1.03 20.51
CA ALA A 245 8.64 -0.88 19.61
C ALA A 245 8.96 0.61 19.52
N THR A 246 9.48 1.15 20.62
CA THR A 246 10.36 2.31 20.52
C THR A 246 11.70 1.81 19.99
N SER A 247 11.79 1.53 18.69
CA SER A 247 13.09 1.63 18.03
C SER A 247 13.19 3.06 17.53
N LYS A 248 14.04 3.83 18.21
CA LYS A 248 14.66 5.00 17.58
C LYS A 248 15.19 4.52 16.21
N PRO A 249 14.96 5.21 15.09
CA PRO A 249 15.68 4.89 13.87
C PRO A 249 17.16 4.78 14.24
N PRO A 250 17.92 3.80 13.69
CA PRO A 250 19.34 3.69 14.00
C PRO A 250 19.95 5.07 13.84
N SER A 251 20.52 5.60 14.93
CA SER A 251 21.27 6.83 14.84
C SER A 251 22.32 6.60 13.77
N LEU A 252 22.34 7.47 12.76
CA LEU A 252 23.45 7.57 11.82
C LEU A 252 24.70 7.75 12.69
N ALA A 253 25.46 6.68 12.86
CA ALA A 253 26.82 6.77 13.37
C ALA A 253 27.65 7.39 12.25
N GLU A 254 28.45 8.39 12.62
CA GLU A 254 29.28 9.22 11.74
C GLU A 254 30.20 8.41 10.81
#